data_AF-A0A952YU43-F1
#
_entry.id   AF-A0A952YU43-F1
#
_cell.length_a   1.000
_cell.length_b   1.000
_cell.length_c   1.000
_cell.angle_alpha   90.00
_cell.angle_beta   90.00
_cell.angle_gamma   90.00
#
_symmetry.space_group_name_H-M   'P 1'
#
loop_
_entity.id
_entity.type
_entity.pdbx_description
1 polymer ?
#
loop_
_entity_poly.entity_id
_entity_poly.type
_entity_poly.pdbx_seq_one_letter_code
_entity_poly.pdbx_strand_id
1 'polypeptide(L)'
;EAAIVGMPDPRLGERACAFVAVHPGAHVDMAAMRTFLEAQEISKSFWPERLEILEQLPRNPTGKVLKFVLRQMAQKLVDAQSQQGGAAHDRAS
;
A
#
# COMPACT_ATOMS: atom_id res chain seq x y z
N GLU A 1 -8.20 -10.27 3.50
CA GLU A 1 -6.79 -10.71 3.65
C GLU A 1 -5.87 -9.52 3.44
N ALA A 2 -4.67 -9.51 4.02
CA ALA A 2 -3.74 -8.39 3.91
C ALA A 2 -2.29 -8.88 3.70
N ALA A 3 -1.52 -8.11 2.93
CA ALA A 3 -0.10 -8.34 2.71
C ALA A 3 0.64 -7.00 2.71
N ILE A 4 1.71 -6.91 3.52
CA ILE A 4 2.55 -5.71 3.59
C ILE A 4 3.86 -5.98 2.84
N VAL A 5 4.26 -5.02 2.01
CA VAL A 5 5.55 -5.03 1.30
C VAL A 5 6.22 -3.66 1.42
N GLY A 6 7.55 -3.66 1.44
CA GLY A 6 8.34 -2.44 1.30
C GLY A 6 8.18 -1.87 -0.10
N MET A 7 7.90 -0.57 -0.17
CA MET A 7 7.81 0.22 -1.38
C MET A 7 8.94 1.26 -1.33
N PRO A 8 9.84 1.29 -2.32
CA PRO A 8 10.89 2.30 -2.34
C PRO A 8 10.27 3.68 -2.46
N ASP A 9 10.80 4.66 -1.73
CA ASP A 9 10.24 6.01 -1.74
C ASP A 9 11.32 7.08 -1.94
N PRO A 10 11.16 8.00 -2.89
CA PRO A 10 12.15 9.03 -3.13
C PRO A 10 12.31 10.04 -1.97
N ARG A 11 11.33 10.16 -1.08
CA ARG A 11 11.32 11.15 0.01
C ARG A 11 11.72 10.54 1.37
N LEU A 12 11.27 9.32 1.65
CA LEU A 12 11.50 8.61 2.92
C LEU A 12 12.51 7.45 2.81
N GLY A 13 13.01 7.16 1.61
CA GLY A 13 13.87 6.01 1.32
C GLY A 13 13.06 4.73 1.10
N GLU A 14 12.31 4.29 2.10
CA GLU A 14 11.42 3.13 2.02
C GLU A 14 10.15 3.35 2.84
N ARG A 15 9.00 3.01 2.29
CA ARG A 15 7.69 3.11 2.96
C ARG A 15 6.97 1.77 2.96
N ALA A 16 6.17 1.50 3.99
CA ALA A 16 5.36 0.29 4.06
C ALA A 16 4.07 0.46 3.23
N CYS A 17 3.84 -0.46 2.29
CA CYS A 17 2.63 -0.52 1.49
C CYS A 17 1.82 -1.76 1.87
N ALA A 18 0.60 -1.55 2.37
CA ALA A 18 -0.35 -2.59 2.70
C ALA A 18 -1.33 -2.82 1.55
N PHE A 19 -1.28 -4.01 0.97
CA PHE A 19 -2.28 -4.49 0.02
C PHE A 19 -3.35 -5.28 0.77
N VAL A 20 -4.60 -4.84 0.68
CA VAL A 20 -5.72 -5.50 1.34
C VAL A 20 -6.72 -5.95 0.29
N ALA A 21 -7.06 -7.24 0.34
CA ALA A 21 -8.19 -7.79 -0.41
C ALA A 21 -9.38 -7.96 0.51
N VAL A 22 -10.45 -7.24 0.20
CA VAL A 22 -11.73 -7.28 0.92
C VAL A 22 -12.72 -8.16 0.17
N HIS A 23 -13.63 -8.80 0.90
CA HIS A 23 -14.72 -9.53 0.26
C HIS A 23 -15.68 -8.55 -0.45
N PRO A 24 -16.41 -8.99 -1.48
CA PRO A 24 -17.43 -8.18 -2.12
C PRO A 24 -18.41 -7.61 -1.08
N GLY A 25 -18.60 -6.30 -1.08
CA GLY A 25 -19.46 -5.59 -0.12
C GLY A 25 -18.80 -5.21 1.20
N ALA A 26 -17.55 -5.62 1.45
CA ALA A 26 -16.74 -5.10 2.54
C ALA A 26 -15.89 -3.93 2.04
N HIS A 27 -15.75 -2.91 2.88
CA HIS A 27 -14.86 -1.79 2.65
C HIS A 27 -13.88 -1.69 3.80
N VAL A 28 -12.62 -1.41 3.47
CA VAL A 28 -11.59 -1.07 4.44
C VAL A 28 -11.01 0.26 4.03
N ASP A 29 -10.65 1.10 4.99
CA ASP A 29 -9.96 2.34 4.73
C ASP A 29 -8.76 2.47 5.67
N MET A 30 -7.99 3.55 5.47
CA MET A 30 -6.84 3.85 6.33
C MET A 30 -7.25 4.11 7.78
N ALA A 31 -8.47 4.57 8.05
CA ALA A 31 -8.92 4.82 9.42
C ALA A 31 -9.20 3.50 10.15
N ALA A 32 -9.92 2.59 9.52
CA ALA A 32 -10.20 1.24 10.01
C ALA A 32 -8.91 0.43 10.19
N MET A 33 -7.98 0.52 9.23
CA MET A 33 -6.65 -0.12 9.36
C MET A 33 -5.91 0.41 10.58
N ARG A 34 -5.82 1.73 10.75
CA ARG A 34 -5.13 2.35 11.90
C ARG A 34 -5.78 1.96 13.22
N THR A 35 -7.11 1.99 13.29
CA THR A 35 -7.87 1.55 14.46
C THR A 35 -7.57 0.09 14.80
N PHE A 36 -7.51 -0.78 13.79
CA PHE A 36 -7.16 -2.19 13.96
C PHE A 36 -5.72 -2.36 14.45
N LEU A 37 -4.75 -1.67 13.86
CA LEU A 37 -3.34 -1.74 14.27
C LEU A 37 -3.11 -1.18 15.68
N GLU A 38 -3.82 -0.11 16.03
CA GLU A 38 -3.81 0.49 17.36
C GLU A 38 -4.39 -0.47 18.40
N ALA A 39 -5.51 -1.12 18.09
CA ALA A 39 -6.10 -2.15 18.95
C ALA A 39 -5.21 -3.39 19.12
N GLN A 40 -4.29 -3.64 18.18
CA GLN A 40 -3.28 -4.70 18.26
C GLN A 40 -1.96 -4.24 18.90
N GLU A 41 -1.92 -3.01 19.44
CA GLU A 41 -0.73 -2.40 20.07
C GLU A 41 0.51 -2.37 19.15
N ILE A 42 0.28 -2.32 17.83
CA ILE A 42 1.36 -2.26 16.85
C ILE A 42 1.96 -0.85 16.85
N SER A 43 3.29 -0.76 17.00
CA SER A 43 4.00 0.52 16.95
C SER A 43 3.77 1.24 15.62
N LYS A 44 3.61 2.57 15.70
CA LYS A 44 3.35 3.46 14.55
C LYS A 44 4.41 3.35 13.46
N SER A 45 5.63 2.95 13.80
CA SER A 45 6.71 2.71 12.82
C SER A 45 6.44 1.54 11.87
N PHE A 46 5.54 0.62 12.23
CA PHE A 46 5.10 -0.48 11.35
C PHE A 46 3.80 -0.14 10.61
N TRP A 47 3.21 1.02 10.87
CA TRP A 47 1.96 1.38 10.23
C TRP A 47 2.25 1.61 8.74
N PRO A 48 1.40 1.06 7.86
CA PRO A 48 1.57 1.28 6.43
C PRO A 48 1.33 2.76 6.13
N GLU A 49 2.24 3.35 5.36
CA GLU A 49 2.10 4.72 4.84
C GLU A 49 1.21 4.74 3.59
N ARG A 50 0.99 3.57 3.00
CA ARG A 50 0.16 3.38 1.82
C ARG A 50 -0.75 2.18 1.99
N LEU A 51 -2.03 2.36 1.68
CA LEU A 51 -3.00 1.28 1.59
C LEU A 51 -3.53 1.19 0.17
N GLU A 52 -3.47 -0.01 -0.38
CA GLU A 52 -4.00 -0.35 -1.68
C GLU A 52 -5.04 -1.44 -1.51
N ILE A 53 -6.27 -1.15 -1.91
CA ILE A 53 -7.36 -2.10 -1.86
C ILE A 53 -7.43 -2.80 -3.21
N LEU A 54 -7.30 -4.12 -3.19
CA LEU A 54 -7.42 -4.97 -4.37
C LEU A 54 -8.68 -5.81 -4.26
N GLU A 55 -9.26 -6.17 -5.40
CA GLU A 55 -10.35 -7.17 -5.42
C GLU A 55 -9.85 -8.54 -4.96
N GLN A 56 -8.62 -8.88 -5.37
CA GLN A 56 -7.95 -10.11 -4.97
C GLN A 56 -6.44 -9.93 -4.97
N LEU A 57 -5.77 -10.55 -3.99
CA LEU A 57 -4.32 -10.60 -3.99
C LEU A 57 -3.82 -11.53 -5.11
N PRO A 58 -2.72 -11.18 -5.81
CA PRO A 58 -2.14 -12.03 -6.83
C PRO A 58 -1.67 -13.35 -6.20
N ARG A 59 -2.22 -14.45 -6.69
CA ARG A 59 -1.96 -15.81 -6.20
C ARG A 59 -1.48 -16.70 -7.33
N ASN A 60 -0.68 -17.69 -6.97
CA ASN A 60 -0.38 -18.78 -7.89
C ASN A 60 -1.57 -19.76 -8.00
N PRO A 61 -1.55 -20.71 -8.95
CA PRO A 61 -2.60 -21.72 -9.09
C PRO A 61 -2.76 -22.63 -7.85
N THR A 62 -1.78 -22.66 -6.94
CA THR A 62 -1.86 -23.39 -5.67
C THR A 62 -2.37 -22.53 -4.50
N GLY A 63 -2.85 -21.31 -4.77
CA GLY A 63 -3.46 -20.40 -3.79
C GLY A 63 -2.48 -19.59 -2.95
N LYS A 64 -1.16 -19.73 -3.14
CA LYS A 64 -0.15 -18.94 -2.43
C LYS A 64 -0.05 -17.54 -3.00
N VAL A 65 -0.06 -16.55 -2.09
CA VAL A 65 0.13 -15.14 -2.45
C VAL A 65 1.54 -14.91 -3.01
N LEU A 66 1.60 -14.29 -4.19
CA LEU A 66 2.83 -13.99 -4.89
C LEU A 66 3.39 -12.64 -4.42
N LYS A 67 4.16 -12.66 -3.33
CA LYS A 67 4.80 -11.46 -2.77
C LYS A 67 5.66 -10.70 -3.79
N PHE A 68 6.24 -11.39 -4.78
CA PHE A 68 7.02 -10.74 -5.84
C PHE A 68 6.16 -9.84 -6.74
N VAL A 69 4.91 -10.23 -7.01
CA VAL A 69 3.96 -9.42 -7.81
C VAL A 69 3.56 -8.18 -7.02
N LEU A 70 3.29 -8.33 -5.71
CA LEU A 70 2.99 -7.19 -4.83
C LEU A 70 4.15 -6.19 -4.78
N ARG A 71 5.39 -6.66 -4.74
CA ARG A 71 6.58 -5.79 -4.82
C ARG A 71 6.65 -5.06 -6.16
N GLN A 72 6.35 -5.73 -7.28
CA GLN A 72 6.30 -5.06 -8.59
C GLN A 72 5.16 -4.04 -8.68
N MET A 73 3.98 -4.35 -8.11
CA MET A 73 2.87 -3.40 -8.03
C MET A 73 3.26 -2.18 -7.21
N ALA A 74 3.91 -2.38 -6.06
CA ALA A 74 4.45 -1.30 -5.25
C ALA A 74 5.43 -0.43 -6.06
N GLN A 75 6.39 -1.03 -6.78
CA GLN A 75 7.32 -0.30 -7.63
C GLN A 75 6.60 0.55 -8.68
N LYS A 76 5.62 -0.02 -9.40
CA LYS A 76 4.83 0.71 -10.39
C LYS A 76 4.07 1.89 -9.80
N LEU A 77 3.59 1.77 -8.56
CA LEU A 77 2.94 2.88 -7.85
C LEU A 77 3.93 4.01 -7.55
N VAL A 78 5.21 3.70 -7.28
CA VAL A 78 6.26 4.71 -7.09
C VAL A 78 6.50 5.45 -8.39
N ASP A 79 6.63 4.70 -9.48
CA ASP A 79 6.88 5.25 -10.80
C ASP A 79 5.71 6.17 -11.23
N ALA A 80 4.46 5.75 -10.96
CA ALA A 80 3.26 6.55 -11.23
C ALA A 80 3.17 7.82 -10.35
N GLN A 81 3.54 7.73 -9.07
CA GLN A 81 3.57 8.89 -8.17
C GLN A 81 4.69 9.87 -8.54
N SER A 82 5.84 9.36 -8.97
CA SER A 82 6.97 10.18 -9.42
C SER A 82 6.61 10.99 -10.67
N GLN A 83 5.76 10.43 -11.55
CA GLN A 83 5.24 11.15 -12.73
C GLN A 83 4.15 12.18 -12.38
N GLN A 84 3.36 11.95 -11.33
CA GLN A 84 2.35 12.91 -10.87
C GLN A 84 2.94 14.05 -10.00
N GLY A 85 4.11 13.83 -9.38
CA GLY A 85 4.81 14.84 -8.57
C GLY A 85 5.42 16.01 -9.35
N GLY A 86 5.38 16.00 -10.68
CA GLY A 86 5.87 17.09 -11.53
C GLY A 86 4.87 18.20 -11.84
N ALA A 87 3.59 18.06 -11.46
CA ALA A 87 2.52 18.96 -11.93
C ALA A 87 2.00 19.97 -10.88
N ALA A 88 2.73 20.22 -9.78
CA ALA A 88 2.25 21.11 -8.71
C ALA A 88 3.31 22.09 -8.15
N HIS A 89 4.20 22.62 -9.00
CA HIS A 89 5.06 23.76 -8.63
C HIS A 89 5.01 24.95 -9.61
N ASP A 90 3.88 25.17 -10.28
CA ASP A 90 3.67 26.39 -11.07
C ASP A 90 2.28 26.98 -10.76
N ARG A 91 2.21 27.73 -9.66
CA ARG A 91 1.25 28.81 -9.42
C ARG A 91 1.57 29.46 -8.06
N ALA A 92 2.46 30.45 -8.07
CA ALA A 92 2.23 31.74 -7.43
C ALA A 92 3.44 32.68 -7.61
N SER A 93 3.18 33.72 -8.41
CA SER A 93 3.79 35.07 -8.44
C SER A 93 5.05 35.30 -9.27
#